data_AF-A0A968U423-F1
#
_entry.id   AF-A0A968U423-F1
#
_cell.length_a   1.000
_cell.length_b   1.000
_cell.length_c   1.000
_cell.angle_alpha   90.00
_cell.angle_beta   90.00
_cell.angle_gamma   90.00
#
_symmetry.space_group_name_H-M   'P 1'
#
loop_
_entity.id
_entity.type
_entity.pdbx_description
1 polymer ?
#
loop_
_entity_poly.entity_id
_entity_poly.type
_entity_poly.pdbx_seq_one_letter_code
_entity_poly.pdbx_strand_id
1 'polypeptide(L)'
;MTTYRPSESDTDQSLVSEDLVTANHLEVIETVISSLQEDQSAMVSQTEQGHLWKFNYGTVEVFVQLTGLTDEDTFTVWATVLKLPVKNEAQLMQKLLKMNWSDTFEARFSILGDQVVVNSTRTVAELSPGEVSRNITVVATVADDHDEALASEFGG
;
A
#
# COMPACT_ATOMS: atom_id res chain seq x y z
N MET A 1 -51.90 -37.88 -0.37
CA MET A 1 -51.52 -36.56 -0.92
C MET A 1 -50.98 -35.77 0.27
N THR A 2 -49.68 -35.88 0.51
CA THR A 2 -49.02 -35.39 1.74
C THR A 2 -48.35 -34.08 1.40
N THR A 3 -48.72 -33.02 2.12
CA THR A 3 -48.23 -31.65 1.91
C THR A 3 -46.76 -31.55 2.29
N TYR A 4 -45.93 -31.14 1.33
CA TYR A 4 -44.52 -30.79 1.53
C TYR A 4 -44.45 -29.42 2.24
N ARG A 5 -43.78 -29.37 3.39
CA ARG A 5 -43.45 -28.15 4.11
C ARG A 5 -41.92 -27.99 4.01
N PRO A 6 -41.38 -26.96 3.34
CA PRO A 6 -39.95 -26.75 3.32
C PRO A 6 -39.47 -26.37 4.72
N SER A 7 -38.38 -26.98 5.17
CA SER A 7 -37.59 -26.52 6.31
C SER A 7 -36.78 -25.30 5.87
N GLU A 8 -37.04 -24.15 6.49
CA GLU A 8 -36.20 -22.96 6.37
C GLU A 8 -34.90 -23.22 7.12
N SER A 9 -33.86 -23.60 6.37
CA SER A 9 -32.47 -23.46 6.77
C SER A 9 -31.68 -22.99 5.57
N ASP A 10 -32.10 -21.87 4.98
CA ASP A 10 -31.23 -21.09 4.11
C ASP A 10 -30.27 -20.33 5.02
N THR A 11 -29.03 -20.80 4.98
CA THR A 11 -27.89 -20.15 5.60
C THR A 11 -27.68 -18.84 4.86
N ASP A 12 -28.17 -17.73 5.41
CA ASP A 12 -27.82 -16.40 4.95
C ASP A 12 -26.37 -16.11 5.35
N GLN A 13 -25.45 -16.55 4.49
CA GLN A 13 -24.02 -16.29 4.57
C GLN A 13 -23.61 -15.14 3.63
N SER A 14 -24.54 -14.27 3.23
CA SER A 14 -24.30 -13.33 2.12
C SER A 14 -24.25 -11.84 2.49
N LEU A 15 -24.32 -11.49 3.78
CA LEU A 15 -24.39 -10.09 4.21
C LEU A 15 -23.43 -9.81 5.37
N VAL A 16 -22.13 -9.97 5.13
CA VAL A 16 -21.17 -9.10 5.83
C VAL A 16 -21.41 -7.69 5.28
N SER A 17 -22.10 -6.85 6.06
CA SER A 17 -22.43 -5.48 5.66
C SER A 17 -21.16 -4.71 5.27
N GLU A 18 -21.21 -3.98 4.16
CA GLU A 18 -20.13 -3.11 3.64
C GLU A 18 -19.59 -2.16 4.73
N ASP A 19 -20.43 -1.73 5.68
CA ASP A 19 -20.05 -0.93 6.85
C ASP A 19 -19.08 -1.63 7.82
N LEU A 20 -19.13 -2.97 7.93
CA LEU A 20 -18.20 -3.76 8.75
C LEU A 20 -16.86 -3.97 8.03
N VAL A 21 -16.88 -4.09 6.71
CA VAL A 21 -15.65 -4.14 5.88
C VAL A 21 -14.95 -2.78 5.86
N THR A 22 -15.76 -1.72 5.83
CA THR A 22 -15.34 -0.32 5.89
C THR A 22 -14.55 0.04 7.15
N ALA A 23 -15.09 -0.26 8.34
CA ALA A 23 -14.36 -0.03 9.60
C ALA A 23 -13.07 -0.87 9.67
N ASN A 24 -13.10 -2.06 9.05
CA ASN A 24 -11.99 -3.00 9.08
C ASN A 24 -10.76 -2.49 8.31
N HIS A 25 -10.89 -1.87 7.13
CA HIS A 25 -9.71 -1.42 6.38
C HIS A 25 -8.95 -0.30 7.09
N LEU A 26 -9.65 0.69 7.66
CA LEU A 26 -9.01 1.77 8.42
C LEU A 26 -8.28 1.22 9.65
N GLU A 27 -8.96 0.39 10.45
CA GLU A 27 -8.39 -0.23 11.65
C GLU A 27 -7.20 -1.14 11.32
N VAL A 28 -7.27 -1.90 10.22
CA VAL A 28 -6.17 -2.75 9.76
C VAL A 28 -4.98 -1.91 9.32
N ILE A 29 -5.18 -0.83 8.56
CA ILE A 29 -4.10 0.08 8.16
C ILE A 29 -3.42 0.64 9.41
N GLU A 30 -4.19 1.17 10.37
CA GLU A 30 -3.67 1.73 11.61
C GLU A 30 -2.92 0.70 12.45
N THR A 31 -3.44 -0.53 12.54
CA THR A 31 -2.79 -1.64 13.25
C THR A 31 -1.48 -2.03 12.60
N VAL A 32 -1.45 -2.16 11.26
CA VAL A 32 -0.24 -2.49 10.51
C VAL A 32 0.81 -1.40 10.69
N ILE A 33 0.45 -0.13 10.49
CA ILE A 33 1.36 1.01 10.68
C ILE A 33 1.86 1.05 12.13
N SER A 34 0.99 0.81 13.11
CA SER A 34 1.38 0.76 14.53
C SER A 34 2.44 -0.31 14.81
N SER A 35 2.40 -1.43 14.09
CA SER A 35 3.37 -2.52 14.22
C SER A 35 4.68 -2.30 13.46
N LEU A 36 4.69 -1.45 12.43
CA LEU A 36 5.84 -1.22 11.55
C LEU A 36 6.60 0.07 11.86
N GLN A 37 5.91 1.11 12.34
CA GLN A 37 6.53 2.42 12.52
C GLN A 37 7.71 2.39 13.49
N GLU A 38 8.70 3.21 13.18
CA GLU A 38 9.80 3.50 14.10
C GLU A 38 9.59 4.89 14.74
N ASP A 39 10.15 5.07 15.93
CA ASP A 39 10.17 6.35 16.67
C ASP A 39 8.81 7.05 16.88
N GLN A 40 7.71 6.30 16.90
CA GLN A 40 6.34 6.85 16.99
C GLN A 40 6.06 7.88 15.87
N SER A 41 6.62 7.64 14.69
CA SER A 41 6.59 8.55 13.54
C SER A 41 5.21 8.66 12.85
N ALA A 42 4.26 7.78 13.16
CA ALA A 42 3.00 7.72 12.44
C ALA A 42 2.16 8.99 12.61
N MET A 43 1.74 9.54 11.47
CA MET A 43 0.82 10.66 11.34
C MET A 43 -0.32 10.29 10.40
N VAL A 44 -1.52 10.82 10.66
CA VAL A 44 -2.70 10.67 9.80
C VAL A 44 -3.29 12.02 9.46
N SER A 45 -3.74 12.16 8.22
CA SER A 45 -4.47 13.32 7.70
C SER A 45 -5.72 12.83 6.98
N GLN A 46 -6.85 13.48 7.26
CA GLN A 46 -8.08 13.29 6.49
C GLN A 46 -8.23 14.46 5.52
N THR A 47 -8.42 14.14 4.25
CA THR A 47 -8.53 15.12 3.17
C THR A 47 -9.78 14.85 2.34
N GLU A 48 -10.13 15.75 1.42
CA GLU A 48 -11.19 15.51 0.42
C GLU A 48 -10.86 14.32 -0.49
N GLN A 49 -9.59 13.89 -0.56
CA GLN A 49 -9.10 12.76 -1.34
C GLN A 49 -8.99 11.46 -0.51
N GLY A 50 -9.66 11.42 0.65
CA GLY A 50 -9.65 10.29 1.57
C GLY A 50 -8.61 10.42 2.69
N HIS A 51 -8.18 9.28 3.21
CA HIS A 51 -7.24 9.18 4.33
C HIS A 51 -5.81 9.04 3.82
N LEU A 52 -4.88 9.76 4.44
CA LEU A 52 -3.45 9.67 4.17
C LEU A 52 -2.71 9.46 5.49
N TRP A 53 -1.99 8.34 5.60
CA TRP A 53 -1.06 8.08 6.68
C TRP A 53 0.37 8.24 6.18
N LYS A 54 1.25 8.59 7.11
CA LYS A 54 2.69 8.73 6.89
C LYS A 54 3.43 8.19 8.10
N PHE A 55 4.50 7.42 7.90
CA PHE A 55 5.35 6.91 8.97
C PHE A 55 6.76 6.63 8.43
N ASN A 56 7.74 6.50 9.34
CA ASN A 56 9.09 6.09 9.00
C ASN A 56 9.27 4.59 9.24
N TYR A 57 10.03 3.95 8.36
CA TYR A 57 10.45 2.56 8.45
C TYR A 57 11.90 2.48 7.98
N GLY A 58 12.84 2.14 8.86
CA GLY A 58 14.26 2.23 8.56
C GLY A 58 14.65 3.65 8.15
N THR A 59 15.24 3.82 6.96
CA THR A 59 15.68 5.13 6.45
C THR A 59 14.65 5.83 5.56
N VAL A 60 13.52 5.17 5.24
CA VAL A 60 12.52 5.70 4.30
C VAL A 60 11.28 6.25 4.99
N GLU A 61 10.67 7.25 4.33
CA GLU A 61 9.34 7.77 4.67
C GLU A 61 8.29 7.07 3.80
N VAL A 62 7.34 6.40 4.46
CA VAL A 62 6.28 5.60 3.85
C VAL A 62 4.95 6.33 3.96
N PHE A 63 4.17 6.30 2.89
CA PHE A 63 2.84 6.87 2.78
C PHE A 63 1.83 5.79 2.43
N VAL A 64 0.66 5.87 3.04
CA VAL A 64 -0.48 4.99 2.76
C VAL A 64 -1.68 5.89 2.50
N GLN A 65 -2.37 5.68 1.38
CA GLN A 65 -3.58 6.41 1.02
C GLN A 65 -4.73 5.46 0.76
N LEU A 66 -5.88 5.79 1.31
CA LEU A 66 -7.16 5.15 1.03
C LEU A 66 -8.14 6.24 0.60
N THR A 67 -8.54 6.26 -0.68
CA THR A 67 -9.38 7.34 -1.23
C THR A 67 -10.83 7.28 -0.74
N GLY A 68 -11.26 6.08 -0.35
CA GLY A 68 -12.60 5.77 0.11
C GLY A 68 -12.71 4.25 0.27
N LEU A 69 -13.93 3.74 0.31
CA LEU A 69 -14.25 2.38 0.77
C LEU A 69 -15.14 1.62 -0.21
N THR A 70 -15.45 2.23 -1.36
CA THR A 70 -16.16 1.57 -2.45
C THR A 70 -15.19 0.72 -3.27
N ASP A 71 -15.69 -0.24 -4.03
CA ASP A 71 -14.84 -1.06 -4.92
C ASP A 71 -14.05 -0.23 -5.95
N GLU A 72 -14.54 0.96 -6.30
CA GLU A 72 -13.89 1.89 -7.23
C GLU A 72 -12.81 2.75 -6.57
N ASP A 73 -12.79 2.81 -5.24
CA ASP A 73 -11.75 3.51 -4.50
C ASP A 73 -10.41 2.79 -4.59
N THR A 74 -9.34 3.52 -4.28
CA THR A 74 -7.98 3.03 -4.39
C THR A 74 -7.28 2.97 -3.05
N PHE A 75 -6.54 1.89 -2.86
CA PHE A 75 -5.55 1.73 -1.81
C PHE A 75 -4.16 1.85 -2.44
N THR A 76 -3.41 2.87 -2.04
CA THR A 76 -2.09 3.17 -2.58
C THR A 76 -1.07 3.29 -1.47
N VAL A 77 0.05 2.58 -1.58
CA VAL A 77 1.20 2.69 -0.68
C VAL A 77 2.40 3.13 -1.50
N TRP A 78 3.17 4.09 -1.02
CA TRP A 78 4.45 4.44 -1.64
C TRP A 78 5.48 4.89 -0.61
N ALA A 79 6.75 4.81 -0.98
CA ALA A 79 7.85 5.31 -0.18
C ALA A 79 8.92 5.94 -1.10
N THR A 80 9.49 7.06 -0.66
CA THR A 80 10.54 7.76 -1.41
C THR A 80 11.87 7.04 -1.23
N VAL A 81 12.57 6.78 -2.34
CA VAL A 81 13.90 6.14 -2.33
C VAL A 81 15.02 7.05 -2.81
N LEU A 82 14.74 7.99 -3.73
CA LEU A 82 15.78 8.85 -4.29
C LEU A 82 15.21 10.14 -4.85
N LYS A 83 15.85 11.27 -4.56
CA LYS A 83 15.49 12.57 -5.12
C LYS A 83 16.19 12.80 -6.46
N LEU A 84 15.44 13.30 -7.44
CA LEU A 84 15.90 13.72 -8.77
C LEU A 84 16.20 15.25 -8.79
N PRO A 85 17.06 15.73 -9.72
CA PRO A 85 17.82 14.98 -10.71
C PRO A 85 19.01 14.23 -10.09
N VAL A 86 19.51 13.21 -10.79
CA VAL A 86 20.62 12.36 -10.34
C VAL A 86 21.71 12.23 -11.40
N LYS A 87 22.85 11.65 -11.05
CA LYS A 87 23.87 11.28 -12.03
C LYS A 87 23.37 10.10 -12.87
N ASN A 88 23.74 10.06 -14.15
CA ASN A 88 23.46 8.93 -15.05
C ASN A 88 21.98 8.48 -15.08
N GLU A 89 21.02 9.41 -15.14
CA GLU A 89 19.58 9.11 -15.10
C GLU A 89 19.15 7.98 -16.05
N ALA A 90 19.64 7.96 -17.28
CA ALA A 90 19.30 6.89 -18.24
C ALA A 90 19.70 5.49 -17.73
N GLN A 91 20.83 5.38 -17.02
CA GLN A 91 21.27 4.12 -16.41
C GLN A 91 20.42 3.76 -15.19
N LEU A 92 20.08 4.74 -14.34
CA LEU A 92 19.13 4.54 -13.24
C LEU A 92 17.81 3.99 -13.77
N MET A 93 17.19 4.64 -14.76
CA MET A 93 15.89 4.24 -15.29
C MET A 93 15.91 2.81 -15.86
N GLN A 94 16.98 2.42 -16.57
CA GLN A 94 17.14 1.04 -17.02
C GLN A 94 17.27 0.05 -15.87
N LYS A 95 17.97 0.42 -14.78
CA LYS A 95 18.11 -0.42 -13.59
C LYS A 95 16.77 -0.60 -12.88
N LEU A 96 16.04 0.49 -12.63
CA LEU A 96 14.72 0.45 -12.00
C LEU A 96 13.72 -0.41 -12.78
N LEU A 97 13.67 -0.26 -14.12
CA LEU A 97 12.79 -1.07 -14.97
C LEU A 97 13.14 -2.56 -14.96
N LYS A 98 14.42 -2.92 -14.81
CA LYS A 98 14.83 -4.32 -14.64
C LYS A 98 14.40 -4.87 -13.29
N MET A 99 14.58 -4.11 -12.21
CA MET A 99 14.17 -4.52 -10.86
C MET A 99 12.65 -4.71 -10.76
N ASN A 100 11.86 -3.87 -11.45
CA ASN A 100 10.41 -4.02 -11.54
C ASN A 100 9.94 -5.38 -12.11
N TRP A 101 10.82 -6.10 -12.82
CA TRP A 101 10.48 -7.43 -13.36
C TRP A 101 10.78 -8.56 -12.37
N SER A 102 11.81 -8.43 -11.52
CA SER A 102 12.34 -9.54 -10.72
C SER A 102 12.11 -9.41 -9.21
N ASP A 103 12.25 -8.22 -8.66
CA ASP A 103 12.59 -8.07 -7.23
C ASP A 103 11.59 -7.21 -6.44
N THR A 104 10.54 -6.69 -7.07
CA THR A 104 9.58 -5.77 -6.42
C THR A 104 8.24 -6.41 -6.03
N PHE A 105 8.05 -7.72 -6.28
CA PHE A 105 6.78 -8.43 -6.06
C PHE A 105 5.57 -7.66 -6.66
N GLU A 106 4.59 -7.26 -5.84
CA GLU A 106 3.43 -6.47 -6.26
C GLU A 106 3.73 -4.95 -6.37
N ALA A 107 4.83 -4.50 -5.79
CA ALA A 107 5.30 -3.12 -5.87
C ALA A 107 6.10 -2.86 -7.15
N ARG A 108 6.42 -1.59 -7.41
CA ARG A 108 7.26 -1.16 -8.53
C ARG A 108 7.90 0.20 -8.25
N PHE A 109 9.07 0.43 -8.83
CA PHE A 109 9.67 1.75 -8.93
C PHE A 109 8.89 2.62 -9.92
N SER A 110 8.61 3.85 -9.50
CA SER A 110 7.88 4.88 -10.24
C SER A 110 8.51 6.26 -9.98
N ILE A 111 8.06 7.27 -10.72
CA ILE A 111 8.41 8.68 -10.46
C ILE A 111 7.17 9.42 -9.99
N LEU A 112 7.29 10.09 -8.85
CA LEU A 112 6.28 11.00 -8.31
C LEU A 112 6.91 12.38 -8.11
N GLY A 113 6.56 13.33 -8.98
CA GLY A 113 7.19 14.66 -8.98
C GLY A 113 8.69 14.58 -9.31
N ASP A 114 9.53 15.06 -8.40
CA ASP A 114 11.00 15.02 -8.47
C ASP A 114 11.60 13.87 -7.66
N GLN A 115 10.83 12.82 -7.39
CA GLN A 115 11.27 11.69 -6.56
C GLN A 115 11.04 10.37 -7.28
N VAL A 116 12.02 9.48 -7.17
CA VAL A 116 11.83 8.05 -7.40
C VAL A 116 11.19 7.48 -6.14
N VAL A 117 10.10 6.74 -6.34
CA VAL A 117 9.35 6.08 -5.27
C VAL A 117 9.20 4.59 -5.59
N VAL A 118 9.07 3.76 -4.56
CA VAL A 118 8.50 2.41 -4.69
C VAL A 118 7.02 2.54 -4.37
N ASN A 119 6.14 1.96 -5.18
CA ASN A 119 4.70 2.00 -4.93
C ASN A 119 3.96 0.71 -5.25
N SER A 120 2.84 0.52 -4.57
CA SER A 120 1.77 -0.43 -4.92
C SER A 120 0.45 0.32 -4.93
N THR A 121 -0.39 0.07 -5.94
CA THR A 121 -1.72 0.67 -6.04
C THR A 121 -2.70 -0.35 -6.61
N ARG A 122 -3.89 -0.41 -6.02
CA ARG A 122 -4.98 -1.26 -6.47
C ARG A 122 -6.32 -0.69 -6.00
N THR A 123 -7.39 -1.24 -6.55
CA THR A 123 -8.75 -0.99 -6.08
C THR A 123 -8.97 -1.61 -4.69
N VAL A 124 -9.91 -1.04 -3.94
CA VAL A 124 -10.39 -1.58 -2.65
C VAL A 124 -11.23 -2.84 -2.85
N ALA A 125 -11.75 -3.06 -4.06
CA ALA A 125 -12.48 -4.27 -4.42
C ALA A 125 -11.74 -5.54 -3.96
N GLU A 126 -12.45 -6.34 -3.15
CA GLU A 126 -11.98 -7.61 -2.58
C GLU A 126 -10.66 -7.51 -1.80
N LEU A 127 -10.28 -6.31 -1.33
CA LEU A 127 -9.05 -6.11 -0.58
C LEU A 127 -9.16 -6.73 0.81
N SER A 128 -8.39 -7.78 1.07
CA SER A 128 -8.36 -8.44 2.37
C SER A 128 -7.41 -7.74 3.36
N PRO A 129 -7.59 -7.91 4.69
CA PRO A 129 -6.64 -7.42 5.69
C PRO A 129 -5.19 -7.90 5.48
N GLY A 130 -5.03 -9.15 5.02
CA GLY A 130 -3.71 -9.70 4.71
C GLY A 130 -3.04 -9.00 3.53
N GLU A 131 -3.82 -8.60 2.52
CA GLU A 131 -3.29 -7.84 1.37
C GLU A 131 -2.97 -6.39 1.74
N VAL A 132 -3.75 -5.75 2.63
CA VAL A 132 -3.38 -4.43 3.19
C VAL A 132 -2.02 -4.53 3.88
N SER A 133 -1.87 -5.48 4.81
CA SER A 133 -0.61 -5.70 5.53
C SER A 133 0.55 -5.97 4.59
N ARG A 134 0.37 -6.90 3.65
CA ARG A 134 1.41 -7.27 2.68
C ARG A 134 1.85 -6.10 1.80
N ASN A 135 0.92 -5.33 1.27
CA ASN A 135 1.26 -4.18 0.42
C ASN A 135 2.06 -3.11 1.18
N ILE A 136 1.68 -2.82 2.43
CA ILE A 136 2.41 -1.85 3.27
C ILE A 136 3.81 -2.36 3.55
N THR A 137 3.95 -3.60 4.03
CA THR A 137 5.25 -4.20 4.37
C THR A 137 6.15 -4.31 3.15
N VAL A 138 5.66 -4.80 2.01
CA VAL A 138 6.47 -4.97 0.79
C VAL A 138 6.99 -3.63 0.30
N VAL A 139 6.15 -2.58 0.24
CA VAL A 139 6.61 -1.26 -0.21
C VAL A 139 7.65 -0.69 0.75
N ALA A 140 7.42 -0.77 2.07
CA ALA A 140 8.35 -0.27 3.06
C ALA A 140 9.72 -0.98 3.00
N THR A 141 9.71 -2.32 3.00
CA THR A 141 10.94 -3.12 2.94
C THR A 141 11.69 -2.94 1.62
N VAL A 142 11.00 -2.98 0.46
CA VAL A 142 11.66 -2.79 -0.84
C VAL A 142 12.26 -1.38 -0.97
N ALA A 143 11.60 -0.37 -0.40
CA ALA A 143 12.14 0.99 -0.41
C ALA A 143 13.41 1.10 0.46
N ASP A 144 13.34 0.62 1.71
CA ASP A 144 14.46 0.61 2.66
C ASP A 144 15.66 -0.22 2.17
N ASP A 145 15.42 -1.38 1.54
CA ASP A 145 16.49 -2.23 1.00
C ASP A 145 17.27 -1.57 -0.15
N HIS A 146 16.72 -0.51 -0.77
CA HIS A 146 17.24 0.05 -2.01
C HIS A 146 17.62 1.55 -1.93
N ASP A 147 17.11 2.32 -0.98
CA ASP A 147 17.31 3.78 -0.93
C ASP A 147 18.80 4.16 -0.81
N GLU A 148 19.54 3.59 0.14
CA GLU A 148 20.95 3.88 0.37
C GLU A 148 21.82 3.43 -0.81
N ALA A 149 21.54 2.25 -1.38
CA ALA A 149 22.29 1.72 -2.51
C ALA A 149 22.10 2.58 -3.76
N LEU A 150 20.87 3.00 -4.04
CA LEU A 150 20.56 3.89 -5.16
C LEU A 150 21.13 5.30 -4.94
N ALA A 151 21.05 5.83 -3.72
CA ALA A 151 21.65 7.10 -3.35
C ALA A 151 23.18 7.07 -3.46
N SER A 152 23.83 5.98 -3.05
CA SER A 152 25.29 5.85 -3.17
C SER A 152 25.74 5.74 -4.63
N GLU A 153 24.97 5.09 -5.51
CA GLU A 153 25.36 4.87 -6.90
C GLU A 153 25.01 6.06 -7.81
N PHE A 154 23.85 6.68 -7.61
CA PHE A 154 23.31 7.72 -8.49
C PHE A 154 23.19 9.10 -7.84
N GLY A 155 23.29 9.18 -6.51
CA GLY A 155 23.17 10.43 -5.76
C GLY A 155 24.13 11.52 -6.23
N GLY A 156 23.62 12.76 -6.16
CA GLY A 156 24.33 13.99 -6.50
C GLY A 156 25.44 14.32 -5.51
#